data_AF-A0A5C9EEK9-F1
#
_entry.id   AF-A0A5C9EEK9-F1
#
_cell.length_a   1.000
_cell.length_b   1.000
_cell.length_c   1.000
_cell.angle_alpha   90.00
_cell.angle_beta   90.00
_cell.angle_gamma   90.00
#
_symmetry.space_group_name_H-M   'P 1'
#
loop_
_entity.id
_entity.type
_entity.pdbx_description
1 polymer ?
#
loop_
_entity_poly.entity_id
_entity_poly.type
_entity_poly.pdbx_seq_one_letter_code
_entity_poly.pdbx_strand_id
1 'polypeptide(L)'
;MVEYETIEIVNGSLSLLFLIISWIVSIKISRKYFVLKDPTFLYMGVSWIGVTSPWWGSTISFIVYLISERGIPLQFYLLITITFVPIFMVLFLKAITDLIGKEYQRTILIIILIEGFIFEIFYLYYIFINPQVLGVLESETDIRFKGFVMIYLISVVLILLISGIIFGKISLQSKSRGVQIQGKFLIAAFVSFSIGSFLDSSIPLNLITLPISRLILISSSIEFYLGFGFPHLLQRFMKIERAV
;
A
#
# COMPACT_ATOMS: atom_id res chain seq x y z
N MET A 1 36.50 -4.26 -3.35
CA MET A 1 35.14 -4.75 -3.65
C MET A 1 34.39 -4.68 -2.35
N VAL A 2 33.44 -3.77 -2.23
CA VAL A 2 32.56 -3.70 -1.05
C VAL A 2 31.75 -4.99 -1.10
N GLU A 3 31.91 -5.83 -0.07
CA GLU A 3 31.14 -7.06 0.07
C GLU A 3 29.69 -6.63 0.23
N TYR A 4 28.86 -6.89 -0.79
CA TYR A 4 27.43 -6.69 -0.66
C TYR A 4 26.98 -7.53 0.52
N GLU A 5 26.31 -6.93 1.49
CA GLU A 5 25.48 -7.75 2.34
C GLU A 5 24.37 -8.29 1.44
N THR A 6 24.34 -9.60 1.23
CA THR A 6 23.29 -10.36 0.50
C THR A 6 21.88 -9.82 0.76
N ILE A 7 21.66 -9.26 1.95
CA ILE A 7 20.41 -8.63 2.37
C ILE A 7 20.00 -7.42 1.51
N GLU A 8 20.90 -6.58 1.01
CA GLU A 8 20.56 -5.39 0.22
C GLU A 8 19.99 -5.78 -1.15
N ILE A 9 20.62 -6.76 -1.80
CA ILE A 9 20.16 -7.31 -3.09
C ILE A 9 18.77 -7.94 -2.90
N VAL A 10 18.58 -8.70 -1.83
CA VAL A 10 17.30 -9.34 -1.51
C VAL A 10 16.23 -8.29 -1.21
N ASN A 11 16.54 -7.28 -0.39
CA ASN A 11 15.62 -6.18 -0.05
C ASN A 11 15.16 -5.43 -1.30
N GLY A 12 16.13 -4.94 -2.08
CA GLY A 12 15.85 -4.16 -3.27
C GLY A 12 15.07 -4.94 -4.32
N SER A 13 15.44 -6.20 -4.56
CA SER A 13 14.75 -7.06 -5.54
C SER A 13 13.32 -7.39 -5.12
N LEU A 14 13.09 -7.74 -3.85
CA LEU A 14 11.76 -8.07 -3.36
C LEU A 14 10.86 -6.82 -3.27
N SER A 15 11.41 -5.66 -2.89
CA SER A 15 10.68 -4.39 -2.90
C SER A 15 10.29 -3.98 -4.32
N LEU A 16 11.21 -4.11 -5.29
CA LEU A 16 10.92 -3.88 -6.71
C LEU A 16 9.83 -4.82 -7.22
N LEU A 17 9.93 -6.12 -6.93
CA LEU A 17 8.93 -7.11 -7.34
C LEU A 17 7.55 -6.78 -6.75
N PHE A 18 7.50 -6.45 -5.46
CA PHE A 18 6.28 -6.03 -4.79
C PHE A 18 5.65 -4.83 -5.50
N LEU A 19 6.41 -3.74 -5.71
CA LEU A 19 5.88 -2.55 -6.37
C LEU A 19 5.39 -2.81 -7.80
N ILE A 20 6.14 -3.58 -8.60
CA ILE A 20 5.73 -3.94 -9.96
C ILE A 20 4.36 -4.64 -9.92
N ILE A 21 4.20 -5.63 -9.04
CA ILE A 21 2.93 -6.34 -8.89
C ILE A 21 1.83 -5.38 -8.43
N SER A 22 2.06 -4.59 -7.37
CA SER A 22 1.07 -3.65 -6.84
C SER A 22 0.64 -2.61 -7.87
N TRP A 23 1.56 -2.10 -8.69
CA TRP A 23 1.25 -1.15 -9.77
C TRP A 23 0.48 -1.80 -10.91
N ILE A 24 0.84 -3.03 -11.34
CA ILE A 24 0.06 -3.77 -12.33
C ILE A 24 -1.39 -3.96 -11.84
N VAL A 25 -1.57 -4.34 -10.57
CA VAL A 25 -2.89 -4.50 -9.95
C VAL A 25 -3.64 -3.18 -9.92
N SER A 26 -2.99 -2.11 -9.46
CA SER A 26 -3.54 -0.75 -9.42
C SER A 26 -4.04 -0.28 -10.79
N ILE A 27 -3.20 -0.41 -11.82
CA ILE A 27 -3.53 -0.01 -13.19
C ILE A 27 -4.72 -0.82 -13.72
N LYS A 28 -4.78 -2.13 -13.43
CA LYS A 28 -5.92 -2.96 -13.82
C LYS A 28 -7.21 -2.54 -13.13
N ILE A 29 -7.16 -2.18 -11.84
CA ILE A 29 -8.32 -1.64 -11.11
C ILE A 29 -8.74 -0.31 -11.72
N SER A 30 -7.81 0.66 -11.87
CA SER A 30 -8.10 1.96 -12.47
C SER A 30 -8.66 1.87 -13.88
N ARG A 31 -8.20 0.90 -14.70
CA ARG A 31 -8.72 0.71 -16.07
C ARG A 31 -10.22 0.38 -16.11
N LYS A 32 -10.78 -0.20 -15.04
CA LYS A 32 -12.23 -0.46 -14.96
C LYS A 32 -13.05 0.83 -15.00
N TYR A 33 -12.51 1.96 -14.57
CA TYR A 33 -13.16 3.27 -14.72
C TYR A 33 -13.52 3.58 -16.17
N PHE A 34 -12.64 3.30 -17.13
CA PHE A 34 -12.88 3.66 -18.53
C PHE A 34 -14.03 2.85 -19.15
N VAL A 35 -14.27 1.64 -18.62
CA VAL A 35 -15.35 0.73 -19.05
C VAL A 35 -16.65 1.03 -18.30
N LEU A 36 -16.60 1.11 -16.96
CA LEU A 36 -17.79 1.22 -16.11
C LEU A 36 -18.22 2.67 -15.85
N LYS A 37 -17.35 3.65 -16.14
CA LYS A 37 -17.53 5.09 -15.84
C LYS A 37 -17.76 5.41 -14.37
N ASP A 38 -17.43 4.49 -13.47
CA ASP A 38 -17.50 4.68 -12.03
C ASP A 38 -16.14 5.13 -11.47
N PRO A 39 -16.00 6.39 -11.00
CA PRO A 39 -14.74 6.96 -10.53
C PRO A 39 -14.18 6.23 -9.30
N THR A 40 -14.99 5.45 -8.59
CA THR A 40 -14.56 4.64 -7.45
C THR A 40 -13.41 3.70 -7.81
N PHE A 41 -13.42 3.10 -9.00
CA PHE A 41 -12.32 2.25 -9.47
C PHE A 41 -11.04 3.04 -9.73
N LEU A 42 -11.16 4.28 -10.23
CA LEU A 42 -10.00 5.15 -10.41
C LEU A 42 -9.40 5.51 -9.06
N TYR A 43 -10.22 5.96 -8.12
CA TYR A 43 -9.79 6.30 -6.76
C TYR A 43 -9.13 5.12 -6.05
N MET A 44 -9.74 3.93 -6.11
CA MET A 44 -9.19 2.73 -5.49
C MET A 44 -7.82 2.35 -6.10
N GLY A 45 -7.72 2.27 -7.42
CA GLY A 45 -6.45 1.91 -8.07
C GLY A 45 -5.34 2.93 -7.84
N VAL A 46 -5.65 4.24 -7.92
CA VAL A 46 -4.67 5.30 -7.64
C VAL A 46 -4.27 5.31 -6.16
N SER A 47 -5.22 5.08 -5.25
CA SER A 47 -4.89 4.97 -3.82
C SER A 47 -3.95 3.80 -3.53
N TRP A 48 -4.10 2.66 -4.22
CA TRP A 48 -3.24 1.50 -4.00
C TRP A 48 -1.79 1.75 -4.44
N ILE A 49 -1.58 2.53 -5.51
CA ILE A 49 -0.25 3.02 -5.90
C ILE A 49 0.39 3.78 -4.73
N GLY A 50 -0.37 4.67 -4.12
CA GLY A 50 0.09 5.48 -3.00
C GLY A 50 0.26 4.78 -1.66
N VAL A 51 -0.63 3.86 -1.33
CA VAL A 51 -0.54 3.04 -0.10
C VAL A 51 0.72 2.17 -0.13
N THR A 52 1.21 1.82 -1.32
CA THR A 52 2.48 1.12 -1.51
C THR A 52 3.69 2.05 -1.65
N SER A 53 3.51 3.37 -1.48
CA SER A 53 4.62 4.31 -1.51
C SER A 53 5.71 4.11 -0.45
N PRO A 54 5.44 3.56 0.76
CA PRO A 54 6.49 3.28 1.75
C PRO A 54 7.66 2.42 1.23
N TRP A 55 7.46 1.70 0.12
CA TRP A 55 8.51 0.89 -0.51
C TRP A 55 9.16 1.56 -1.74
N TRP A 56 8.70 2.74 -2.18
CA TRP A 56 9.27 3.45 -3.33
C TRP A 56 10.71 3.87 -3.09
N GLY A 57 11.04 4.36 -1.89
CA GLY A 57 12.41 4.71 -1.49
C GLY A 57 13.36 3.55 -1.68
N SER A 58 13.03 2.39 -1.12
CA SER A 58 13.86 1.18 -1.22
C SER A 58 14.08 0.75 -2.66
N THR A 59 13.00 0.71 -3.46
CA THR A 59 13.09 0.32 -4.86
C THR A 59 13.90 1.30 -5.70
N ILE A 60 13.69 2.60 -5.56
CA ILE A 60 14.41 3.62 -6.33
C ILE A 60 15.88 3.65 -5.90
N SER A 61 16.14 3.58 -4.59
CA SER A 61 17.51 3.52 -4.07
C SER A 61 18.24 2.29 -4.59
N PHE A 62 17.59 1.12 -4.62
CA PHE A 62 18.17 -0.09 -5.19
C PHE A 62 18.51 0.05 -6.68
N ILE A 63 17.62 0.63 -7.48
CA ILE A 63 17.89 0.86 -8.91
C ILE A 63 19.10 1.79 -9.10
N VAL A 64 19.19 2.88 -8.32
CA VAL A 64 20.32 3.82 -8.37
C VAL A 64 21.62 3.14 -7.91
N TYR A 65 21.53 2.31 -6.87
CA TYR A 65 22.64 1.54 -6.34
C TYR A 65 23.22 0.56 -7.35
N LEU A 66 22.39 -0.14 -8.13
CA LEU A 66 22.84 -1.03 -9.21
C LEU A 66 23.68 -0.32 -10.29
N ILE A 67 23.54 1.01 -10.43
CA ILE A 67 24.22 1.82 -11.45
C ILE A 67 25.45 2.53 -10.88
N SER A 68 25.35 3.00 -9.64
CA SER A 68 26.32 3.93 -9.05
C SER A 68 27.07 3.39 -7.83
N GLU A 69 26.75 2.18 -7.40
CA GLU A 69 27.25 1.56 -6.16
C GLU A 69 26.92 2.38 -4.89
N ARG A 70 25.93 3.28 -4.98
CA ARG A 70 25.42 4.11 -3.89
C ARG A 70 23.91 4.26 -3.97
N GLY A 71 23.23 4.26 -2.83
CA GLY A 71 21.82 4.58 -2.73
C GLY A 71 21.55 6.07 -2.92
N ILE A 72 20.27 6.44 -2.81
CA ILE A 72 19.86 7.85 -2.81
C ILE A 72 20.06 8.47 -1.42
N PRO A 73 20.38 9.78 -1.32
CA PRO A 73 20.47 10.45 -0.02
C PRO A 73 19.16 10.37 0.77
N LEU A 74 19.27 10.32 2.11
CA LEU A 74 18.13 10.19 3.03
C LEU A 74 16.99 11.20 2.74
N GLN A 75 17.32 12.45 2.40
CA GLN A 75 16.33 13.48 2.07
C GLN A 75 15.49 13.07 0.84
N PHE A 76 16.14 12.60 -0.23
CA PHE A 76 15.45 12.14 -1.42
C PHE A 76 14.67 10.86 -1.15
N TYR A 77 15.22 9.94 -0.36
CA TYR A 77 14.53 8.74 0.09
C TYR A 77 13.21 9.12 0.78
N LEU A 78 13.27 9.99 1.79
CA LEU A 78 12.08 10.42 2.53
C LEU A 78 11.05 11.14 1.63
N LEU A 79 11.53 12.00 0.73
CA LEU A 79 10.67 12.79 -0.15
C LEU A 79 9.81 11.92 -1.09
N ILE A 80 10.33 10.79 -1.57
CA ILE A 80 9.59 9.91 -2.50
C ILE A 80 8.78 8.83 -1.79
N THR A 81 9.08 8.55 -0.53
CA THR A 81 8.56 7.34 0.14
C THR A 81 7.18 7.55 0.75
N ILE A 82 6.92 8.62 1.53
CA ILE A 82 5.61 8.77 2.20
C ILE A 82 4.99 10.17 2.11
N THR A 83 5.63 11.09 1.38
CA THR A 83 5.17 12.49 1.25
C THR A 83 3.71 12.59 0.80
N PHE A 84 3.29 11.74 -0.13
CA PHE A 84 1.95 11.82 -0.73
C PHE A 84 0.93 10.83 -0.14
N VAL A 85 1.31 10.02 0.86
CA VAL A 85 0.39 9.06 1.51
C VAL A 85 -0.91 9.71 1.97
N PRO A 86 -0.92 10.91 2.59
CA PRO A 86 -2.16 11.61 2.95
C PRO A 86 -3.16 11.77 1.80
N ILE A 87 -2.69 12.20 0.63
CA ILE A 87 -3.53 12.39 -0.56
C ILE A 87 -4.13 11.06 -0.99
N PHE A 88 -3.32 9.99 -1.00
CA PHE A 88 -3.78 8.67 -1.37
C PHE A 88 -4.76 8.07 -0.36
N MET A 89 -4.63 8.40 0.92
CA MET A 89 -5.59 8.01 1.96
C MET A 89 -6.94 8.71 1.81
N VAL A 90 -6.96 9.97 1.39
CA VAL A 90 -8.21 10.67 1.01
C VAL A 90 -8.89 9.95 -0.15
N LEU A 91 -8.14 9.58 -1.19
CA LEU A 91 -8.68 8.83 -2.34
C LEU A 91 -9.19 7.45 -1.93
N PHE A 92 -8.46 6.73 -1.08
CA PHE A 92 -8.85 5.43 -0.56
C PHE A 92 -10.18 5.52 0.21
N LEU A 93 -10.26 6.40 1.20
CA LEU A 93 -11.46 6.56 2.02
C LEU A 93 -12.63 7.10 1.21
N LYS A 94 -12.38 7.94 0.20
CA LYS A 94 -13.41 8.35 -0.75
C LYS A 94 -13.98 7.14 -1.50
N ALA A 95 -13.13 6.28 -2.05
CA ALA A 95 -13.55 5.07 -2.75
C ALA A 95 -14.33 4.11 -1.82
N ILE A 96 -13.82 3.88 -0.60
CA ILE A 96 -14.48 3.01 0.38
C ILE A 96 -15.85 3.54 0.77
N THR A 97 -15.97 4.83 1.06
CA THR A 97 -17.26 5.44 1.45
C THR A 97 -18.25 5.49 0.28
N ASP A 98 -17.77 5.64 -0.96
CA ASP A 98 -18.62 5.50 -2.15
C ASP A 98 -19.18 4.07 -2.28
N LEU A 99 -18.46 3.04 -1.83
CA LEU A 99 -18.87 1.62 -1.87
C LEU A 99 -19.74 1.18 -0.68
N ILE A 100 -19.47 1.72 0.53
CA ILE A 100 -20.15 1.32 1.77
C ILE A 100 -21.41 2.16 2.00
N GLY A 101 -21.34 3.46 1.74
CA GLY A 101 -22.39 4.41 2.08
C GLY A 101 -21.84 5.81 2.40
N LYS A 102 -22.58 6.83 2.00
CA LYS A 102 -22.11 8.23 2.00
C LYS A 102 -22.47 9.04 3.25
N GLU A 103 -23.21 8.45 4.19
CA GLU A 103 -23.78 9.14 5.36
C GLU A 103 -22.72 9.94 6.14
N TYR A 104 -21.53 9.34 6.35
CA TYR A 104 -20.43 9.97 7.10
C TYR A 104 -19.23 10.35 6.21
N GLN A 105 -19.36 10.28 4.88
CA GLN A 105 -18.23 10.47 3.95
C GLN A 105 -17.55 11.82 4.16
N ARG A 106 -18.32 12.91 4.19
CA ARG A 106 -17.75 14.26 4.36
C ARG A 106 -16.97 14.39 5.67
N THR A 107 -17.52 13.87 6.77
CA THR A 107 -16.87 13.93 8.09
C THR A 107 -15.58 13.11 8.10
N ILE A 108 -15.60 11.89 7.57
CA ILE A 108 -14.41 11.02 7.46
C ILE A 108 -13.32 11.69 6.62
N LEU A 109 -13.69 12.27 5.47
CA LEU A 109 -12.74 12.93 4.57
C LEU A 109 -12.14 14.21 5.19
N ILE A 110 -12.90 14.97 5.97
CA ILE A 110 -12.37 16.14 6.68
C ILE A 110 -11.37 15.70 7.77
N ILE A 111 -11.70 14.65 8.54
CA ILE A 111 -10.81 14.13 9.60
C ILE A 111 -9.47 13.68 9.02
N ILE A 112 -9.49 12.84 7.97
CA ILE A 112 -8.24 12.34 7.36
C ILE A 112 -7.45 13.46 6.68
N LEU A 113 -8.12 14.48 6.14
CA LEU A 113 -7.44 15.63 5.54
C LEU A 113 -6.74 16.48 6.60
N ILE A 114 -7.36 16.68 7.77
CA ILE A 114 -6.71 17.37 8.90
C ILE A 114 -5.53 16.56 9.42
N GLU A 115 -5.71 15.26 9.66
CA GLU A 115 -4.62 14.36 10.09
C GLU A 115 -3.45 14.39 9.09
N GLY A 116 -3.77 14.23 7.80
CA GLY A 116 -2.82 14.28 6.70
C GLY A 116 -2.07 15.59 6.61
N PHE A 117 -2.77 16.72 6.73
CA PHE A 117 -2.17 18.05 6.67
C PHE A 117 -1.19 18.31 7.84
N ILE A 118 -1.57 17.89 9.05
CA ILE A 118 -0.67 17.94 10.22
C ILE A 118 0.58 17.10 9.96
N PHE A 119 0.38 15.90 9.41
CA PHE A 119 1.50 15.02 9.04
C PHE A 119 2.41 15.65 7.98
N GLU A 120 1.88 16.19 6.88
CA GLU A 120 2.68 16.79 5.81
C GLU A 120 3.48 18.00 6.30
N ILE A 121 2.89 18.89 7.11
CA ILE A 121 3.63 20.03 7.67
C ILE A 121 4.82 19.54 8.49
N PHE A 122 4.58 18.61 9.42
CA PHE A 122 5.65 18.05 10.24
C PHE A 122 6.71 17.36 9.39
N TYR A 123 6.28 16.51 8.47
CA TYR A 123 7.16 15.68 7.63
C TYR A 123 8.01 16.54 6.70
N LEU A 124 7.41 17.47 5.96
CA LEU A 124 8.13 18.36 5.05
C LEU A 124 9.07 19.30 5.79
N TYR A 125 8.67 19.84 6.94
CA TYR A 125 9.55 20.68 7.76
C TYR A 125 10.82 19.91 8.16
N TYR A 126 10.68 18.69 8.71
CA TYR A 126 11.83 17.93 9.17
C TYR A 126 12.66 17.32 8.05
N ILE A 127 12.12 17.05 6.86
CA ILE A 127 12.92 16.60 5.70
C ILE A 127 14.07 17.58 5.41
N PHE A 128 13.81 18.88 5.46
CA PHE A 128 14.79 19.91 5.08
C PHE A 128 15.65 20.40 6.25
N ILE A 129 15.13 20.35 7.48
CA ILE A 129 15.85 20.86 8.66
C ILE A 129 16.70 19.79 9.34
N ASN A 130 16.14 18.61 9.58
CA ASN A 130 16.82 17.50 10.27
C ASN A 130 16.12 16.16 9.97
N PRO A 131 16.39 15.54 8.80
CA PRO A 131 15.69 14.35 8.32
C PRO A 131 15.85 13.13 9.24
N GLN A 132 16.88 13.11 10.09
CA GLN A 132 17.16 12.03 11.05
C GLN A 132 16.08 11.91 12.14
N VAL A 133 15.28 12.96 12.35
CA VAL A 133 14.09 12.93 13.23
C VAL A 133 13.01 12.00 12.66
N LEU A 134 12.93 11.89 11.33
CA LEU A 134 11.89 11.12 10.62
C LEU A 134 12.28 9.65 10.44
N GLY A 135 13.57 9.39 10.21
CA GLY A 135 14.10 8.04 10.04
C GLY A 135 15.61 8.03 9.84
N VAL A 136 16.18 6.83 9.86
CA VAL A 136 17.61 6.62 9.57
C VAL A 136 17.74 5.52 8.53
N LEU A 137 18.63 5.71 7.55
CA LEU A 137 19.01 4.64 6.64
C LEU A 137 19.77 3.58 7.45
N GLU A 138 19.28 2.34 7.43
CA GLU A 138 19.99 1.19 8.01
C GLU A 138 20.94 0.56 6.99
N SER A 139 20.64 0.73 5.70
CA SER A 139 21.46 0.31 4.57
C SER A 139 21.24 1.26 3.39
N GLU A 140 21.89 1.02 2.24
CA GLU A 140 21.68 1.83 1.04
C GLU A 140 20.25 1.68 0.49
N THR A 141 19.50 0.65 0.89
CA THR A 141 18.16 0.34 0.37
C THR A 141 17.07 0.32 1.42
N ASP A 142 17.39 0.51 2.70
CA ASP A 142 16.44 0.33 3.80
C ASP A 142 16.41 1.51 4.76
N ILE A 143 15.21 1.82 5.25
CA ILE A 143 14.99 2.90 6.21
C ILE A 143 14.22 2.39 7.42
N ARG A 144 14.68 2.81 8.60
CA ARG A 144 13.89 2.70 9.82
C ARG A 144 13.26 4.03 10.16
N PHE A 145 11.94 4.12 9.96
CA PHE A 145 11.14 5.26 10.39
C PHE A 145 11.08 5.36 11.92
N LYS A 146 10.95 6.60 12.44
CA LYS A 146 10.96 6.87 13.88
C LYS A 146 9.83 7.81 14.30
N GLY A 147 9.53 7.77 15.59
CA GLY A 147 8.69 8.75 16.28
C GLY A 147 7.35 8.97 15.60
N PHE A 148 7.08 10.23 15.27
CA PHE A 148 5.80 10.66 14.70
C PHE A 148 5.47 9.99 13.36
N VAL A 149 6.46 9.70 12.52
CA VAL A 149 6.23 9.01 11.24
C VAL A 149 5.70 7.60 11.46
N MET A 150 6.28 6.86 12.40
CA MET A 150 5.84 5.50 12.72
C MET A 150 4.41 5.48 13.25
N ILE A 151 4.04 6.44 14.10
CA ILE A 151 2.66 6.57 14.61
C ILE A 151 1.67 6.81 13.46
N TYR A 152 2.02 7.69 12.53
CA TYR A 152 1.19 7.95 11.35
C TYR A 152 1.06 6.72 10.43
N LEU A 153 2.15 5.99 10.18
CA LEU A 153 2.07 4.78 9.36
C LEU A 153 1.21 3.69 10.02
N ILE A 154 1.26 3.56 11.34
CA ILE A 154 0.37 2.66 12.10
C ILE A 154 -1.08 3.11 11.97
N SER A 155 -1.39 4.42 12.07
CA SER A 155 -2.77 4.92 11.88
C SER A 155 -3.29 4.59 10.48
N VAL A 156 -2.46 4.80 9.45
CA VAL A 156 -2.77 4.45 8.06
C VAL A 156 -3.11 2.97 7.91
N VAL A 157 -2.27 2.06 8.45
CA VAL A 157 -2.49 0.61 8.39
C VAL A 157 -3.80 0.22 9.11
N LEU A 158 -4.07 0.78 10.28
CA LEU A 158 -5.30 0.51 11.02
C LEU A 158 -6.54 1.00 10.27
N ILE A 159 -6.50 2.20 9.67
CA ILE A 159 -7.59 2.74 8.86
C ILE A 159 -7.86 1.83 7.65
N LEU A 160 -6.81 1.39 6.95
CA LEU A 160 -6.92 0.45 5.82
C LEU A 160 -7.55 -0.87 6.26
N LEU A 161 -7.09 -1.46 7.37
CA LEU A 161 -7.58 -2.72 7.90
C LEU A 161 -9.07 -2.65 8.29
N ILE A 162 -9.43 -1.65 9.09
CA ILE A 162 -10.81 -1.49 9.60
C ILE A 162 -11.76 -1.25 8.42
N SER A 163 -11.43 -0.29 7.55
CA SER A 163 -12.22 0.06 6.37
C SER A 163 -12.39 -1.13 5.44
N GLY A 164 -11.29 -1.86 5.20
CA GLY A 164 -11.26 -3.03 4.36
C GLY A 164 -12.09 -4.20 4.88
N ILE A 165 -12.04 -4.46 6.20
CA ILE A 165 -12.86 -5.49 6.84
C ILE A 165 -14.35 -5.13 6.74
N ILE A 166 -14.73 -3.86 6.99
CA ILE A 166 -16.13 -3.41 6.88
C ILE A 166 -16.62 -3.60 5.43
N PHE A 167 -15.86 -3.12 4.45
CA PHE A 167 -16.19 -3.27 3.04
C PHE A 167 -16.34 -4.74 2.63
N GLY A 168 -15.40 -5.59 3.06
CA GLY A 168 -15.44 -7.02 2.81
C GLY A 168 -16.66 -7.70 3.43
N LYS A 169 -17.03 -7.34 4.68
CA LYS A 169 -18.23 -7.87 5.35
C LYS A 169 -19.52 -7.50 4.63
N ILE A 170 -19.64 -6.27 4.15
CA ILE A 170 -20.78 -5.82 3.35
C ILE A 170 -20.85 -6.61 2.03
N SER A 171 -19.69 -6.81 1.38
CA SER A 171 -19.61 -7.62 0.16
C SER A 171 -20.06 -9.08 0.39
N LEU A 172 -19.77 -9.66 1.55
CA LEU A 172 -20.22 -11.00 1.95
C LEU A 172 -21.73 -11.11 2.15
N GLN A 173 -22.42 -10.00 2.40
CA GLN A 173 -23.88 -9.97 2.55
C GLN A 173 -24.62 -9.79 1.21
N SER A 174 -23.89 -9.59 0.11
CA SER A 174 -24.48 -9.48 -1.22
C SER A 174 -25.20 -10.76 -1.63
N LYS A 175 -26.29 -10.63 -2.40
CA LYS A 175 -27.01 -11.76 -3.00
C LYS A 175 -26.19 -12.47 -4.09
N SER A 176 -25.24 -11.77 -4.70
CA SER A 176 -24.39 -12.32 -5.76
C SER A 176 -23.21 -13.09 -5.17
N ARG A 177 -23.13 -14.39 -5.49
CA ARG A 177 -22.01 -15.25 -5.08
C ARG A 177 -20.65 -14.70 -5.52
N GLY A 178 -20.57 -14.04 -6.68
CA GLY A 178 -19.34 -13.41 -7.15
C GLY A 178 -18.84 -12.33 -6.20
N VAL A 179 -19.75 -11.44 -5.77
CA VAL A 179 -19.44 -10.35 -4.83
C VAL A 179 -19.05 -10.89 -3.46
N GLN A 180 -19.69 -11.98 -3.00
CA GLN A 180 -19.30 -12.62 -1.75
C GLN A 180 -17.85 -13.12 -1.79
N ILE A 181 -17.43 -13.75 -2.89
CA ILE A 181 -16.06 -14.26 -3.02
C ILE A 181 -15.06 -13.11 -3.14
N GLN A 182 -15.41 -12.04 -3.87
CA GLN A 182 -14.62 -10.80 -3.87
C GLN A 182 -14.43 -10.27 -2.45
N GLY A 183 -15.49 -10.23 -1.65
CA GLY A 183 -15.43 -9.84 -0.23
C GLY A 183 -14.44 -10.68 0.58
N LYS A 184 -14.37 -12.01 0.38
CA LYS A 184 -13.39 -12.88 1.06
C LYS A 184 -11.95 -12.51 0.68
N PHE A 185 -11.68 -12.34 -0.61
CA PHE A 185 -10.35 -11.97 -1.09
C PHE A 185 -9.94 -10.58 -0.61
N LEU A 186 -10.87 -9.63 -0.55
CA LEU A 186 -10.59 -8.30 -0.02
C LEU A 186 -10.23 -8.35 1.46
N ILE A 187 -11.00 -9.06 2.30
CA ILE A 187 -10.66 -9.21 3.72
C ILE A 187 -9.28 -9.84 3.87
N ALA A 188 -8.98 -10.92 3.14
CA ALA A 188 -7.67 -11.54 3.14
C ALA A 188 -6.59 -10.51 2.75
N ALA A 189 -6.79 -9.76 1.66
CA ALA A 189 -5.85 -8.75 1.19
C ALA A 189 -5.53 -7.69 2.24
N PHE A 190 -6.55 -7.11 2.89
CA PHE A 190 -6.34 -6.10 3.93
C PHE A 190 -5.65 -6.66 5.17
N VAL A 191 -5.99 -7.89 5.59
CA VAL A 191 -5.34 -8.57 6.71
C VAL A 191 -3.88 -8.88 6.38
N SER A 192 -3.62 -9.51 5.23
CA SER A 192 -2.28 -9.82 4.74
C SER A 192 -1.43 -8.55 4.62
N PHE A 193 -1.95 -7.49 4.00
CA PHE A 193 -1.25 -6.21 3.87
C PHE A 193 -0.88 -5.63 5.24
N SER A 194 -1.82 -5.65 6.19
CA SER A 194 -1.60 -5.09 7.53
C SER A 194 -0.57 -5.88 8.31
N ILE A 195 -0.63 -7.22 8.26
CA ILE A 195 0.36 -8.10 8.87
C ILE A 195 1.73 -7.87 8.22
N GLY A 196 1.80 -7.90 6.89
CA GLY A 196 3.04 -7.69 6.14
C GLY A 196 3.67 -6.35 6.46
N SER A 197 2.89 -5.26 6.47
CA SER A 197 3.36 -3.91 6.77
C SER A 197 3.84 -3.79 8.22
N PHE A 198 3.11 -4.38 9.16
CA PHE A 198 3.48 -4.34 10.58
C PHE A 198 4.76 -5.14 10.85
N LEU A 199 4.90 -6.34 10.27
CA LEU A 199 6.11 -7.15 10.36
C LEU A 199 7.29 -6.38 9.77
N ASP A 200 7.09 -5.72 8.63
CA ASP A 200 8.14 -4.96 7.94
C ASP A 200 8.63 -3.76 8.75
N SER A 201 7.71 -3.02 9.37
CA SER A 201 8.04 -1.78 10.09
C SER A 201 8.53 -2.02 11.52
N SER A 202 8.17 -3.15 12.13
CA SER A 202 8.31 -3.36 13.58
C SER A 202 9.36 -4.40 13.94
N ILE A 203 9.74 -5.28 13.02
CA ILE A 203 10.73 -6.32 13.25
C ILE A 203 12.00 -5.97 12.49
N PRO A 204 13.19 -6.05 13.13
CA PRO A 204 14.46 -5.89 12.43
C PRO A 204 14.53 -6.81 11.21
N LEU A 205 14.78 -6.21 10.06
CA LEU A 205 14.85 -6.92 8.79
C LEU A 205 16.19 -7.65 8.69
N ASN A 206 16.12 -8.97 8.58
CA ASN A 206 17.26 -9.85 8.34
C ASN A 206 16.95 -10.79 7.16
N LEU A 207 17.89 -11.66 6.79
CA LEU A 207 17.74 -12.59 5.67
C LEU A 207 16.52 -13.55 5.76
N ILE A 208 15.88 -13.65 6.93
CA ILE A 208 14.69 -14.49 7.16
C ILE A 208 13.43 -13.63 7.25
N THR A 209 13.43 -12.61 8.12
CA THR A 209 12.23 -11.80 8.39
C THR A 209 11.81 -10.97 7.19
N LEU A 210 12.78 -10.46 6.41
CA LEU A 210 12.52 -9.63 5.24
C LEU A 210 11.83 -10.40 4.12
N PRO A 211 12.30 -11.58 3.67
CA PRO A 211 11.56 -12.34 2.67
C PRO A 211 10.14 -12.69 3.10
N ILE A 212 9.94 -13.00 4.39
CA ILE A 212 8.62 -13.33 4.93
C ILE A 212 7.68 -12.11 4.84
N SER A 213 8.10 -10.93 5.31
CA SER A 213 7.27 -9.71 5.25
C SER A 213 6.91 -9.37 3.80
N ARG A 214 7.90 -9.43 2.88
CA ARG A 214 7.71 -9.14 1.45
C ARG A 214 6.79 -10.14 0.76
N LEU A 215 6.90 -11.44 1.05
CA LEU A 215 6.02 -12.45 0.46
C LEU A 215 4.57 -12.26 0.91
N ILE A 216 4.34 -11.89 2.18
CA ILE A 216 3.00 -11.56 2.68
C ILE A 216 2.44 -10.32 1.96
N LEU A 217 3.26 -9.27 1.78
CA LEU A 217 2.86 -8.07 1.04
C LEU A 217 2.55 -8.37 -0.43
N ILE A 218 3.36 -9.19 -1.09
CA ILE A 218 3.12 -9.65 -2.46
C ILE A 218 1.81 -10.45 -2.54
N SER A 219 1.58 -11.37 -1.60
CA SER A 219 0.31 -12.12 -1.50
C SER A 219 -0.87 -11.17 -1.38
N SER A 220 -0.77 -10.14 -0.53
CA SER A 220 -1.84 -9.14 -0.37
C SER A 220 -2.18 -8.43 -1.68
N SER A 221 -1.19 -8.09 -2.51
CA SER A 221 -1.43 -7.46 -3.81
C SER A 221 -2.16 -8.40 -4.79
N ILE A 222 -1.83 -9.69 -4.76
CA ILE A 222 -2.52 -10.71 -5.55
C ILE A 222 -3.96 -10.88 -5.05
N GLU A 223 -4.17 -10.93 -3.74
CA GLU A 223 -5.50 -10.99 -3.11
C GLU A 223 -6.34 -9.76 -3.48
N PHE A 224 -5.76 -8.56 -3.49
CA PHE A 224 -6.43 -7.33 -3.97
C PHE A 224 -6.85 -7.43 -5.43
N TYR A 225 -5.99 -8.00 -6.29
CA TYR A 225 -6.34 -8.24 -7.68
C TYR A 225 -7.53 -9.20 -7.82
N LEU A 226 -7.57 -10.27 -7.03
CA LEU A 226 -8.68 -11.21 -7.04
C LEU A 226 -9.96 -10.57 -6.49
N GLY A 227 -9.84 -9.77 -5.44
CA GLY A 227 -10.92 -9.03 -4.80
C GLY A 227 -11.59 -8.01 -5.72
N PHE A 228 -10.82 -7.14 -6.37
CA PHE A 228 -11.38 -6.11 -7.27
C PHE A 228 -11.55 -6.57 -8.71
N GLY A 229 -10.69 -7.48 -9.19
CA GLY A 229 -10.63 -7.92 -10.59
C GLY A 229 -11.55 -9.09 -10.91
N PHE A 230 -11.69 -10.04 -9.98
CA PHE A 230 -12.32 -11.36 -10.13
C PHE A 230 -12.22 -11.94 -11.56
N PRO A 231 -11.05 -12.49 -11.94
CA PRO A 231 -10.78 -12.88 -13.32
C PRO A 231 -11.79 -13.88 -13.87
N HIS A 232 -12.13 -13.76 -15.16
CA HIS A 232 -13.11 -14.61 -15.84
C HIS A 232 -12.84 -16.12 -15.73
N LEU A 233 -11.57 -16.51 -15.57
CA LEU A 233 -11.19 -17.90 -15.32
C LEU A 233 -11.82 -18.45 -14.05
N LEU A 234 -11.76 -17.70 -12.95
CA LEU A 234 -12.37 -18.08 -11.67
C LEU A 234 -13.89 -18.11 -11.74
N GLN A 235 -14.49 -17.17 -12.48
CA GLN A 235 -15.95 -17.18 -12.74
C GLN A 235 -16.38 -18.46 -13.45
N ARG A 236 -15.61 -18.90 -14.45
CA ARG A 236 -15.88 -20.12 -15.23
C ARG A 236 -15.69 -21.39 -14.39
N PHE A 237 -14.63 -21.48 -13.60
CA PHE A 237 -14.39 -22.63 -12.71
C PHE A 237 -15.48 -22.77 -11.65
N MET A 238 -15.98 -21.66 -11.11
CA MET A 238 -16.98 -21.68 -10.03
C MET A 238 -18.43 -21.64 -10.52
N LYS A 239 -18.66 -21.69 -11.84
CA LYS A 239 -20.00 -21.58 -12.48
C LYS A 239 -20.80 -20.38 -11.95
N ILE A 240 -20.14 -19.23 -11.79
CA ILE A 240 -20.78 -18.01 -11.27
C ILE A 240 -21.30 -17.18 -12.45
N GLU A 241 -22.59 -16.88 -12.44
CA GLU A 241 -23.20 -15.94 -13.40
C GLU A 241 -22.64 -14.53 -13.22
N ARG A 242 -22.51 -13.77 -14.31
CA ARG A 242 -21.89 -12.45 -14.32
C ARG A 242 -22.59 -11.52 -13.34
N ALA A 243 -21.86 -11.01 -12.35
CA ALA A 243 -22.21 -9.74 -11.72
C ALA A 243 -21.79 -8.65 -12.70
N VAL A 244 -22.77 -7.96 -13.28
CA VAL A 244 -22.54 -6.74 -14.09
C VAL A 244 -22.04 -5.64 -13.17
#